data_AF-A0A7S1AZW9-F1
#
_entry.id   AF-A0A7S1AZW9-F1
#
_cell.length_a   1.000
_cell.length_b   1.000
_cell.length_c   1.000
_cell.angle_alpha   90.00
_cell.angle_beta   90.00
_cell.angle_gamma   90.00
#
_symmetry.space_group_name_H-M   'P 1'
#
loop_
_entity.id
_entity.type
_entity.pdbx_description
1 polymer ?
#
loop_
_entity_poly.entity_id
_entity_poly.type
_entity_poly.pdbx_seq_one_letter_code
_entity_poly.pdbx_strand_id
1 'polypeptide(L)'
;MGINGFDNHWSKLHREIIEKEDRARWNHAKGPRGETLRNVGEQTLATTGAANLRSRPSAAIRFLEEKAGLENCRRPSTREALYKGVSHDGEGRADYLRQRRKYDVIERNGMPVTETHWYGHGTKDISYVSAHCKKPIIQRSFFRTQGVNTHRDLPGV
;
A
#
# COMPACT_ATOMS: atom_id res chain seq x y z
N MET A 1 58.90 -0.44 -13.10
CA MET A 1 58.61 0.81 -13.83
C MET A 1 57.19 1.22 -13.49
N GLY A 2 57.01 2.31 -12.73
CA GLY A 2 55.70 2.91 -12.47
C GLY A 2 55.42 3.98 -13.53
N ILE A 3 54.22 3.98 -14.09
CA ILE A 3 53.82 4.95 -15.11
C ILE A 3 53.52 6.28 -14.39
N ASN A 4 54.42 7.25 -14.51
CA ASN A 4 54.20 8.61 -14.00
C ASN A 4 53.13 9.30 -14.86
N GLY A 5 52.03 9.73 -14.25
CA GLY A 5 50.97 10.51 -14.91
C GLY A 5 49.54 10.01 -14.71
N PHE A 6 49.32 8.90 -13.99
CA PHE A 6 47.96 8.49 -13.61
C PHE A 6 47.58 9.15 -12.28
N ASP A 7 47.33 10.45 -12.31
CA ASP A 7 46.83 11.18 -11.15
C ASP A 7 45.41 10.69 -10.82
N ASN A 8 45.36 9.74 -9.89
CA ASN A 8 44.14 9.17 -9.28
C ASN A 8 43.42 10.19 -8.39
N HIS A 9 43.25 11.43 -8.86
CA HIS A 9 42.54 12.51 -8.19
C HIS A 9 41.12 12.07 -7.82
N TRP A 10 40.43 11.37 -8.73
CA TRP A 10 39.10 10.80 -8.48
C TRP A 10 39.10 9.74 -7.38
N SER A 11 40.09 8.84 -7.36
CA SER A 11 40.19 7.83 -6.30
C SER A 11 40.58 8.42 -4.95
N LYS A 12 41.32 9.55 -4.95
CA LYS A 12 41.64 10.30 -3.72
C LYS A 12 40.40 11.02 -3.18
N LEU A 13 39.67 11.75 -4.03
CA LEU A 13 38.41 12.40 -3.68
C LEU A 13 37.38 11.40 -3.15
N HIS A 14 37.23 10.26 -3.83
CA HIS A 14 36.27 9.24 -3.41
C HIS A 14 36.60 8.68 -2.03
N ARG A 15 37.89 8.45 -1.76
CA ARG A 15 38.36 7.99 -0.44
C ARG A 15 38.12 9.04 0.64
N GLU A 16 38.37 10.31 0.34
CA GLU A 16 38.13 11.42 1.25
C GLU A 16 36.64 11.59 1.59
N ILE A 17 35.75 11.37 0.61
CA ILE A 17 34.29 11.39 0.82
C ILE A 17 33.87 10.27 1.77
N ILE A 18 34.35 9.04 1.54
CA ILE A 18 34.05 7.89 2.40
C ILE A 18 34.52 8.16 3.84
N GLU A 19 35.75 8.66 4.01
CA GLU A 19 36.31 8.97 5.32
C GLU A 19 35.54 10.08 6.05
N LYS A 20 35.06 11.11 5.32
CA LYS A 20 34.21 12.16 5.89
C LYS A 20 32.84 11.62 6.31
N GLU A 21 32.24 10.74 5.50
CA GLU A 21 30.95 10.13 5.80
C GLU A 21 31.04 9.20 7.02
N ASP A 22 32.07 8.35 7.10
CA ASP A 22 32.29 7.48 8.24
C ASP A 22 32.56 8.28 9.52
N ARG A 23 33.37 9.34 9.45
CA ARG A 23 33.61 10.24 10.58
C ARG A 23 32.32 10.92 11.05
N ALA A 24 31.47 11.34 10.12
CA ALA A 24 30.16 11.90 10.44
C ALA A 24 29.27 10.86 11.13
N ARG A 25 29.21 9.61 10.64
CA ARG A 25 28.46 8.50 11.26
C ARG A 25 28.92 8.21 12.70
N TRP A 26 30.22 8.12 12.94
CA TRP A 26 30.78 7.85 14.27
C TRP A 26 30.56 9.01 15.25
N ASN A 27 30.57 10.26 14.78
CA ASN A 27 30.32 11.44 15.61
C ASN A 27 28.82 11.66 15.86
N HIS A 28 27.94 11.30 14.91
CA HIS A 28 26.49 11.40 15.08
C HIS A 28 25.96 10.46 16.17
N ALA A 29 26.63 9.33 16.41
CA ALA A 29 26.32 8.40 17.50
C ALA A 29 26.64 8.95 18.90
N LYS A 30 27.49 9.99 19.01
CA LYS A 30 27.97 10.56 20.28
C LYS A 30 27.45 11.97 20.57
N GLY A 31 26.55 12.50 19.75
CA GLY A 31 26.00 13.85 19.92
C GLY A 31 24.88 13.91 20.99
N PRO A 32 24.69 15.05 21.68
CA PRO A 32 23.68 15.23 22.73
C PRO A 32 22.23 15.03 22.25
N ARG A 33 22.01 15.09 20.92
CA ARG A 33 20.73 14.77 20.27
C ARG A 33 20.37 13.28 20.30
N GLY A 34 21.36 12.39 20.31
CA GLY A 34 21.16 10.94 20.37
C GLY A 34 20.72 10.48 21.76
N GLU A 35 21.24 11.10 22.81
CA GLU A 35 20.92 10.80 24.20
C GLU A 35 19.56 11.35 24.61
N THR A 36 19.21 12.58 24.18
CA THR A 36 17.86 13.13 24.39
C THR A 36 16.78 12.36 23.63
N LEU A 37 17.02 11.97 22.37
CA LEU A 37 16.08 11.13 21.62
C LEU A 37 15.99 9.70 22.17
N ARG A 38 17.09 9.12 22.67
CA ARG A 38 17.04 7.83 23.39
C ARG A 38 16.24 7.94 24.67
N ASN A 39 16.51 8.93 25.51
CA ASN A 39 15.84 9.07 26.81
C ASN A 39 14.33 9.38 26.64
N VAL A 40 13.96 10.18 25.64
CA VAL A 40 12.55 10.44 25.30
C VAL A 40 11.87 9.20 24.71
N GLY A 41 12.59 8.43 23.87
CA GLY A 41 12.11 7.15 23.34
C GLY A 41 11.93 6.08 24.42
N GLU A 42 12.85 6.01 25.37
CA GLU A 42 12.83 5.05 26.48
C GLU A 42 11.72 5.40 27.50
N GLN A 43 11.47 6.68 27.78
CA GLN A 43 10.36 7.11 28.66
C GLN A 43 8.97 6.91 28.03
N THR A 44 8.84 7.07 26.72
CA THR A 44 7.57 6.81 26.00
C THR A 44 7.25 5.32 25.92
N LEU A 45 8.28 4.47 25.82
CA LEU A 45 8.16 3.00 25.88
C LEU A 45 7.80 2.47 27.27
N ALA A 46 8.23 3.12 28.35
CA ALA A 46 7.89 2.70 29.71
C ALA A 46 6.44 3.03 30.11
N THR A 47 5.88 4.10 29.56
CA THR A 47 4.54 4.61 29.92
C THR A 47 3.42 3.92 29.12
N THR A 48 3.75 3.32 27.97
CA THR A 48 2.83 2.52 27.16
C THR A 48 3.19 1.05 27.30
N GLY A 49 2.35 0.28 28.01
CA GLY A 49 2.61 -1.10 28.42
C GLY A 49 3.39 -1.95 27.42
N ALA A 50 4.46 -2.57 27.93
CA ALA A 50 5.44 -3.41 27.26
C ALA A 50 4.86 -4.70 26.64
N ALA A 51 3.91 -4.58 25.73
CA ALA A 51 3.39 -5.67 24.93
C ALA A 51 3.44 -5.29 23.44
N ASN A 52 4.46 -5.81 22.73
CA ASN A 52 4.52 -5.95 21.27
C ASN A 52 5.21 -4.88 20.40
N LEU A 53 6.28 -4.23 20.87
CA LEU A 53 7.23 -3.54 19.97
C LEU A 53 8.48 -4.39 19.70
N ARG A 54 8.30 -5.70 19.42
CA ARG A 54 9.32 -6.41 18.62
C ARG A 54 9.43 -5.64 17.31
N SER A 55 10.63 -5.15 16.99
CA SER A 55 10.95 -4.47 15.73
C SER A 55 10.28 -5.23 14.58
N ARG A 56 9.29 -4.59 13.95
CA ARG A 56 8.44 -5.25 12.95
C ARG A 56 9.28 -5.46 11.68
N PRO A 57 9.31 -6.68 11.11
CA PRO A 57 10.08 -6.94 9.91
C PRO A 57 9.54 -6.09 8.75
N SER A 58 10.47 -5.56 7.94
CA SER A 58 10.14 -4.80 6.73
C SER A 58 9.47 -5.71 5.70
N ALA A 59 8.77 -5.11 4.73
CA ALA A 59 8.11 -5.87 3.67
C ALA A 59 9.08 -6.75 2.85
N ALA A 60 10.32 -6.29 2.69
CA ALA A 60 11.40 -7.05 2.05
C ALA A 60 11.82 -8.26 2.89
N ILE A 61 11.96 -8.10 4.21
CA ILE A 61 12.27 -9.22 5.12
C ILE A 61 11.16 -10.27 5.08
N ARG A 62 9.90 -9.82 5.07
CA ARG A 62 8.74 -10.73 4.94
C ARG A 62 8.72 -11.54 3.65
N PHE A 63 9.04 -10.90 2.53
CA PHE A 63 9.10 -11.59 1.25
C PHE A 63 10.17 -12.70 1.27
N LEU A 64 11.32 -12.44 1.90
CA LEU A 64 12.36 -13.44 2.07
C LEU A 64 11.92 -14.57 3.01
N GLU A 65 11.24 -14.26 4.11
CA GLU A 65 10.66 -15.25 5.03
C GLU A 65 9.65 -16.17 4.33
N GLU A 66 8.78 -15.61 3.49
CA GLU A 66 7.80 -16.35 2.68
C GLU A 66 8.51 -17.28 1.67
N LYS A 67 9.52 -16.78 0.96
CA LYS A 67 10.31 -17.59 0.02
C LYS A 67 11.14 -18.68 0.70
N ALA A 68 11.56 -18.44 1.94
CA ALA A 68 12.30 -19.40 2.75
C ALA A 68 11.40 -20.34 3.57
N GLY A 69 10.07 -20.18 3.51
CA GLY A 69 9.13 -21.03 4.24
C GLY A 69 9.14 -20.84 5.76
N LEU A 70 9.67 -19.72 6.25
CA LEU A 70 9.82 -19.40 7.68
C LEU A 70 8.58 -18.69 8.27
N GLU A 71 7.40 -18.83 7.67
CA GLU A 71 6.20 -18.13 8.13
C GLU A 71 5.77 -18.63 9.52
N ASN A 72 5.73 -17.72 10.50
CA ASN A 72 5.20 -17.99 11.84
C ASN A 72 3.71 -18.38 11.77
N CYS A 73 3.30 -19.45 12.47
CA CYS A 73 1.93 -20.00 12.52
C CYS A 73 0.87 -19.09 13.18
N ARG A 74 1.14 -17.79 13.32
CA ARG A 74 0.24 -16.83 13.94
C ARG A 74 -0.74 -16.30 12.88
N ARG A 75 -2.00 -16.07 13.28
CA ARG A 75 -2.97 -15.36 12.44
C ARG A 75 -2.37 -14.02 11.98
N PRO A 76 -2.27 -13.77 10.66
CA PRO A 76 -1.65 -12.56 10.15
C PRO A 76 -2.46 -11.33 10.58
N SER A 77 -1.78 -10.29 11.04
CA SER A 77 -2.47 -9.02 11.32
C SER A 77 -2.99 -8.38 10.03
N THR A 78 -3.96 -7.48 10.12
CA THR A 78 -4.59 -6.81 8.96
C THR A 78 -3.57 -6.25 7.97
N ARG A 79 -2.51 -5.60 8.49
CA ARG A 79 -1.43 -5.05 7.67
C ARG A 79 -0.61 -6.15 6.98
N GLU A 80 -0.42 -7.28 7.63
CA GLU A 80 0.37 -8.39 7.09
C GLU A 80 -0.36 -9.07 5.94
N ALA A 81 -1.67 -9.23 6.05
CA ALA A 81 -2.50 -9.70 4.94
C ALA A 81 -2.48 -8.71 3.77
N LEU A 82 -2.54 -7.41 4.03
CA LEU A 82 -2.49 -6.34 3.01
C LEU A 82 -1.16 -6.32 2.23
N TYR A 83 -0.05 -6.64 2.90
CA TYR A 83 1.30 -6.61 2.31
C TYR A 83 1.89 -8.02 2.11
N LYS A 84 1.07 -9.08 2.18
CA LYS A 84 1.53 -10.43 1.87
C LYS A 84 1.82 -10.52 0.37
N GLY A 85 3.02 -11.00 0.01
CA GLY A 85 3.52 -11.06 -1.35
C GLY A 85 3.43 -9.70 -2.05
N VAL A 86 4.39 -8.80 -1.78
CA VAL A 86 4.47 -7.46 -2.42
C VAL A 86 4.64 -7.60 -3.94
N SER A 87 3.54 -7.92 -4.61
CA SER A 87 3.38 -7.85 -6.03
C SER A 87 2.93 -6.44 -6.35
N HIS A 88 3.62 -5.83 -7.31
CA HIS A 88 3.28 -4.54 -7.90
C HIS A 88 1.79 -4.47 -8.33
N ASP A 89 1.14 -5.61 -8.54
CA ASP A 89 -0.22 -5.75 -9.07
C ASP A 89 -1.32 -5.80 -7.98
N GLY A 90 -0.97 -5.66 -6.70
CA GLY A 90 -1.95 -5.53 -5.62
C GLY A 90 -2.62 -6.85 -5.18
N GLU A 91 -1.98 -7.99 -5.45
CA GLU A 91 -2.47 -9.32 -5.08
C GLU A 91 -2.74 -9.46 -3.57
N GLY A 92 -1.88 -8.90 -2.72
CA GLY A 92 -2.09 -8.89 -1.26
C GLY A 92 -3.36 -8.16 -0.83
N ARG A 93 -3.75 -7.08 -1.54
CA ARG A 93 -5.02 -6.37 -1.28
C ARG A 93 -6.22 -7.22 -1.69
N ALA A 94 -6.15 -7.89 -2.84
CA ALA A 94 -7.22 -8.76 -3.31
C ALA A 94 -7.43 -9.95 -2.36
N ASP A 95 -6.34 -10.54 -1.87
CA ASP A 95 -6.42 -11.65 -0.91
C ASP A 95 -6.91 -11.19 0.47
N TYR A 96 -6.44 -10.05 0.96
CA TYR A 96 -6.98 -9.41 2.15
C TYR A 96 -8.49 -9.20 2.05
N LEU A 97 -8.98 -8.63 0.94
CA LEU A 97 -10.41 -8.40 0.75
C LEU A 97 -11.24 -9.70 0.68
N ARG A 98 -10.70 -10.76 0.07
CA ARG A 98 -11.33 -12.09 0.07
C ARG A 98 -11.42 -12.67 1.47
N GLN A 99 -10.33 -12.65 2.24
CA GLN A 99 -10.31 -13.12 3.62
C GLN A 99 -11.24 -12.28 4.51
N ARG A 100 -11.27 -10.96 4.27
CA ARG A 100 -12.11 -9.99 4.98
C ARG A 100 -13.61 -10.20 4.74
N ARG A 101 -14.02 -10.76 3.59
CA ARG A 101 -15.41 -11.10 3.28
C ARG A 101 -15.92 -12.34 4.04
N LYS A 102 -15.03 -13.18 4.57
CA LYS A 102 -15.42 -14.43 5.27
C LYS A 102 -16.11 -14.19 6.61
N TYR A 103 -15.86 -13.04 7.24
CA TYR A 103 -16.35 -12.70 8.57
C TYR A 103 -17.13 -11.39 8.54
N ASP A 104 -18.19 -11.32 9.33
CA ASP A 104 -18.98 -10.09 9.44
C ASP A 104 -18.24 -9.01 10.28
N VAL A 105 -18.70 -7.75 10.25
CA VAL A 105 -18.13 -6.63 11.03
C VAL A 105 -18.00 -6.97 12.52
N ILE A 106 -19.01 -7.63 13.08
CA ILE A 106 -19.05 -8.03 14.48
C ILE A 106 -17.96 -9.07 14.78
N GLU A 107 -17.90 -10.14 13.97
CA GLU A 107 -16.97 -11.26 14.17
C GLU A 107 -15.51 -10.88 13.98
N ARG A 108 -15.25 -9.90 13.11
CA ARG A 108 -13.89 -9.47 12.78
C ARG A 108 -13.25 -8.65 13.88
N ASN A 109 -14.02 -7.81 14.57
CA ASN A 109 -13.44 -6.83 15.49
C ASN A 109 -13.24 -7.39 16.90
N GLY A 110 -13.92 -8.49 17.28
CA GLY A 110 -13.75 -9.20 18.56
C GLY A 110 -14.05 -8.37 19.82
N MET A 111 -14.36 -7.09 19.65
CA MET A 111 -14.68 -6.06 20.64
C MET A 111 -16.04 -5.47 20.26
N PRO A 112 -16.76 -4.85 21.21
CA PRO A 112 -17.98 -4.12 20.88
C PRO A 112 -17.70 -3.12 19.75
N VAL A 113 -18.44 -3.29 18.67
CA VAL A 113 -18.26 -2.55 17.42
C VAL A 113 -18.57 -1.07 17.68
N THR A 114 -17.62 -0.18 17.41
CA THR A 114 -17.84 1.27 17.52
C THR A 114 -18.92 1.72 16.52
N GLU A 115 -19.65 2.79 16.83
CA GLU A 115 -20.73 3.32 15.97
C GLU A 115 -20.27 3.60 14.54
N THR A 116 -19.02 4.03 14.38
CA THR A 116 -18.40 4.29 13.06
C THR A 116 -18.24 3.04 12.21
N HIS A 117 -18.07 1.86 12.80
CA HIS A 117 -17.97 0.59 12.07
C HIS A 117 -19.33 0.08 11.59
N TRP A 118 -20.42 0.59 12.16
CA TRP A 118 -21.80 0.26 11.79
C TRP A 118 -22.34 1.12 10.65
N TYR A 119 -21.73 2.28 10.39
CA TYR A 119 -22.24 3.21 9.38
C TYR A 119 -22.29 2.56 7.99
N GLY A 120 -23.49 2.50 7.40
CA GLY A 120 -23.73 1.89 6.09
C GLY A 120 -23.60 0.36 6.06
N HIS A 121 -23.47 -0.31 7.22
CA HIS A 121 -23.52 -1.78 7.28
C HIS A 121 -24.98 -2.24 7.14
N GLY A 122 -25.23 -3.18 6.22
CA GLY A 122 -26.57 -3.70 5.94
C GLY A 122 -27.51 -2.72 5.21
N THR A 123 -27.09 -1.48 4.92
CA THR A 123 -27.87 -0.56 4.10
C THR A 123 -27.86 -1.03 2.65
N LYS A 124 -29.05 -1.21 2.06
CA LYS A 124 -29.16 -1.47 0.62
C LYS A 124 -28.66 -0.25 -0.14
N ASP A 125 -27.93 -0.46 -1.22
CA ASP A 125 -27.53 0.63 -2.13
C ASP A 125 -28.78 1.37 -2.58
N ILE A 126 -28.93 2.61 -2.10
CA ILE A 126 -29.99 3.49 -2.57
C ILE A 126 -29.52 3.95 -3.95
N SER A 127 -30.04 3.30 -4.99
CA SER A 127 -29.88 3.71 -6.38
C SER A 127 -30.54 5.08 -6.57
N TYR A 128 -29.82 6.15 -6.22
CA TYR A 128 -30.24 7.50 -6.49
C TYR A 128 -29.99 7.83 -7.97
N VAL A 129 -31.04 7.74 -8.77
CA VAL A 129 -31.00 8.22 -10.16
C VAL A 129 -31.41 9.69 -10.14
N SER A 130 -30.46 10.58 -10.44
CA SER A 130 -30.74 12.01 -10.54
C SER A 130 -31.78 12.28 -11.64
N ALA A 131 -32.77 13.13 -11.32
CA ALA A 131 -33.76 13.61 -12.29
C ALA A 131 -33.12 14.39 -13.47
N HIS A 132 -31.90 14.89 -13.28
CA HIS A 132 -31.15 15.69 -14.25
C HIS A 132 -29.99 14.92 -14.91
N CYS A 133 -30.05 13.59 -14.94
CA CYS A 133 -29.06 12.81 -15.68
C CYS A 133 -29.12 13.12 -17.19
N LYS A 134 -27.95 13.16 -17.86
CA LYS A 134 -27.87 13.38 -19.31
C LYS A 134 -28.63 12.26 -20.03
N LYS A 135 -29.64 12.63 -20.82
CA LYS A 135 -30.44 11.66 -21.58
C LYS A 135 -29.69 11.30 -22.87
N PRO A 136 -29.50 9.99 -23.20
CA PRO A 136 -28.84 9.57 -24.43
C PRO A 136 -29.81 9.67 -25.62
N ILE A 137 -30.23 10.91 -25.95
CA ILE A 137 -31.26 11.17 -26.97
C ILE A 137 -30.77 10.68 -28.34
N ILE A 138 -29.54 11.02 -28.71
CA ILE A 138 -28.94 10.63 -30.00
C ILE A 138 -28.87 9.10 -30.12
N GLN A 139 -28.47 8.39 -29.06
CA GLN A 139 -28.38 6.93 -29.11
C GLN A 139 -29.75 6.29 -29.41
N ARG A 140 -30.82 6.85 -28.83
CA ARG A 140 -32.19 6.34 -29.00
C ARG A 140 -32.83 6.74 -30.32
N SER A 141 -32.53 7.93 -30.84
CA SER A 141 -33.19 8.46 -32.05
C SER A 141 -32.42 8.14 -33.33
N PHE A 142 -31.09 8.08 -33.27
CA PHE A 142 -30.25 7.96 -34.44
C PHE A 142 -30.04 6.50 -34.87
N PHE A 143 -29.87 5.58 -33.93
CA PHE A 143 -29.59 4.19 -34.23
C PHE A 143 -30.87 3.34 -34.14
N ARG A 144 -31.18 2.60 -35.21
CA ARG A 144 -32.25 1.59 -35.22
C ARG A 144 -31.63 0.20 -35.06
N THR A 145 -32.25 -0.65 -34.24
CA THR A 145 -31.77 -2.02 -33.96
C THR A 145 -31.80 -2.96 -35.16
N GLN A 146 -32.64 -2.65 -36.17
CA GLN A 146 -32.73 -3.37 -37.44
C GLN A 146 -32.93 -2.34 -38.55
N GLY A 147 -31.94 -2.18 -39.43
CA GLY A 147 -32.03 -1.27 -40.58
C GLY A 147 -32.87 -1.91 -41.69
N VAL A 148 -34.06 -1.38 -41.97
CA VAL A 148 -34.84 -1.76 -43.15
C VAL A 148 -34.52 -0.75 -44.25
N ASN A 149 -34.16 -1.23 -45.44
CA ASN A 149 -33.89 -0.42 -46.61
C ASN A 149 -35.21 0.20 -47.09
N THR A 150 -35.54 1.42 -46.64
CA THR A 150 -36.86 2.06 -46.86
C THR A 150 -37.12 2.53 -48.29
N HIS A 151 -36.28 2.20 -49.27
CA HIS A 151 -36.35 2.74 -50.63
C HIS A 151 -36.52 1.70 -51.75
N ARG A 152 -36.99 0.47 -51.45
CA ARG A 152 -37.14 -0.54 -52.51
C ARG A 152 -38.30 -0.31 -53.49
N ASP A 153 -39.28 0.53 -53.15
CA ASP A 153 -40.47 0.75 -53.99
C ASP A 153 -40.86 2.24 -54.05
N LEU A 154 -40.01 3.09 -54.65
CA LEU A 154 -40.45 4.41 -55.10
C LEU A 154 -41.27 4.24 -56.40
N PRO A 155 -42.51 4.74 -56.51
CA PRO A 155 -43.23 4.71 -57.76
C PRO A 155 -42.45 5.54 -58.80
N GLY A 156 -42.11 4.92 -59.92
CA GLY A 156 -41.45 5.58 -61.04
C GLY A 156 -42.32 6.73 -61.56
N VAL A 157 -41.67 7.87 -61.79
CA VAL A 157 -42.22 9.04 -62.50
C VAL A 157 -42.70 8.63 -63.89
#